data_AF-A0A0A1H3F3-F1
#
_entry.id   AF-A0A0A1H3F3-F1
#
_cell.length_a   1.000
_cell.length_b   1.000
_cell.length_c   1.000
_cell.angle_alpha   90.00
_cell.angle_beta   90.00
_cell.angle_gamma   90.00
#
_symmetry.space_group_name_H-M   'P 1'
#
loop_
_entity.id
_entity.type
_entity.pdbx_description
1 polymer ?
#
loop_
_entity_poly.entity_id
_entity_poly.type
_entity_poly.pdbx_seq_one_letter_code
_entity_poly.pdbx_strand_id
1 'polypeptide(L)'
;MVGYVTTIKEKLIENETIREQARNNTEEQFHMGDFKEILLDTVIDAKDGHNRISDQLLKDERIFTAMQGLLGKMVYQALTQGKPGDANMRAGL
;
A
#
# COMPACT_ATOMS: atom_id res chain seq x y z
N MET A 1 16.02 -5.48 -2.56
CA MET A 1 14.69 -4.89 -2.85
C MET A 1 13.63 -5.36 -1.88
N VAL A 2 13.57 -6.66 -1.54
CA VAL A 2 12.53 -7.22 -0.64
C VAL A 2 12.41 -6.45 0.68
N GLY A 3 13.52 -6.14 1.37
CA GLY A 3 13.49 -5.37 2.62
C GLY A 3 12.84 -3.98 2.48
N TYR A 4 13.19 -3.25 1.40
CA TYR A 4 12.60 -1.94 1.12
C TYR A 4 11.09 -2.02 0.87
N VAL A 5 10.64 -3.00 0.07
CA VAL A 5 9.22 -3.24 -0.20
C VAL A 5 8.46 -3.56 1.08
N THR A 6 9.03 -4.38 1.97
CA THR A 6 8.45 -4.69 3.27
C THR A 6 8.30 -3.44 4.13
N THR A 7 9.33 -2.61 4.25
CA THR A 7 9.30 -1.36 5.02
C THR A 7 8.22 -0.40 4.51
N ILE A 8 8.12 -0.20 3.19
CA ILE A 8 7.09 0.67 2.61
C ILE A 8 5.69 0.12 2.90
N LYS A 9 5.49 -1.19 2.72
CA LYS A 9 4.20 -1.85 3.00
C LYS A 9 3.77 -1.68 4.47
N GLU A 10 4.69 -1.85 5.42
CA GLU A 10 4.40 -1.70 6.86
C GLU A 10 3.92 -0.28 7.17
N LYS A 11 4.64 0.74 6.68
CA LYS A 11 4.24 2.15 6.84
C LYS A 11 2.86 2.45 6.22
N LEU A 12 2.57 1.89 5.05
CA LEU A 12 1.28 2.09 4.38
C LEU A 12 0.11 1.45 5.15
N ILE A 13 0.31 0.28 5.76
CA ILE A 13 -0.73 -0.39 6.57
C ILE A 13 -1.03 0.39 7.86
N GLU A 14 -0.05 1.11 8.39
CA GLU A 14 -0.21 1.95 9.59
C GLU A 14 -0.93 3.28 9.30
N ASN A 15 -0.95 3.72 8.04
CA ASN A 15 -1.56 4.99 7.65
C ASN A 15 -3.10 4.95 7.75
N GLU A 16 -3.69 5.87 8.52
CA GLU A 16 -5.14 5.95 8.75
C GLU A 16 -5.96 6.13 7.49
N THR A 17 -5.58 7.06 6.60
CA THR A 17 -6.25 7.31 5.33
C THR A 17 -6.26 6.05 4.45
N ILE A 18 -5.14 5.33 4.39
CA ILE A 18 -5.03 4.08 3.62
C ILE A 18 -5.96 3.00 4.19
N ARG A 19 -6.02 2.88 5.52
CA ARG A 19 -6.96 1.95 6.19
C ARG A 19 -8.42 2.30 5.89
N GLU A 20 -8.78 3.57 5.97
CA GLU A 20 -10.13 4.04 5.67
C GLU A 20 -10.50 3.79 4.21
N GLN A 21 -9.59 4.09 3.29
CA GLN A 21 -9.81 3.85 1.87
C GLN A 21 -10.00 2.36 1.56
N ALA A 22 -9.14 1.50 2.10
CA ALA A 22 -9.25 0.05 1.89
C ALA A 22 -10.57 -0.52 2.45
N ARG A 23 -11.11 0.05 3.54
CA ARG A 23 -12.38 -0.39 4.13
C ARG A 23 -13.61 0.03 3.34
N ASN A 24 -13.54 1.19 2.67
CA ASN A 24 -14.70 1.84 2.05
C ASN A 24 -14.75 1.74 0.53
N ASN A 25 -13.69 1.23 -0.11
CA ASN A 25 -13.55 1.21 -1.57
C ASN A 25 -13.20 -0.20 -2.08
N THR A 26 -13.52 -0.49 -3.35
CA THR A 26 -12.97 -1.66 -4.04
C THR A 26 -11.46 -1.51 -4.24
N GLU A 27 -10.75 -2.60 -4.57
CA GLU A 27 -9.31 -2.55 -4.87
C GLU A 27 -9.02 -1.54 -5.99
N GLU A 28 -9.81 -1.55 -7.06
CA GLU A 28 -9.65 -0.61 -8.17
C GLU A 28 -9.80 0.87 -7.72
N GLN A 29 -10.83 1.17 -6.92
CA GLN A 29 -11.06 2.51 -6.39
C GLN A 29 -9.99 2.93 -5.38
N PHE A 30 -9.52 2.02 -4.53
CA PHE A 30 -8.40 2.24 -3.62
C PHE A 30 -7.14 2.65 -4.37
N HIS A 31 -6.83 1.97 -5.48
CA HIS A 31 -5.69 2.30 -6.35
C HIS A 31 -5.82 3.67 -7.04
N MET A 32 -7.05 4.13 -7.29
CA MET A 32 -7.36 5.43 -7.90
C MET A 32 -7.43 6.59 -6.88
N GLY A 33 -7.56 6.28 -5.59
CA GLY A 33 -7.62 7.26 -4.50
C GLY A 33 -6.24 7.76 -4.06
N ASP A 34 -6.13 8.11 -2.78
CA ASP A 34 -4.92 8.75 -2.22
C ASP A 34 -3.73 7.78 -2.11
N PHE A 35 -3.92 6.48 -2.40
CA PHE A 35 -2.87 5.47 -2.34
C PHE A 35 -1.60 5.89 -3.09
N LYS A 36 -1.73 6.46 -4.28
CA LYS A 36 -0.57 6.86 -5.10
C LYS A 36 0.25 7.97 -4.44
N GLU A 37 -0.42 8.99 -3.91
CA GLU A 37 0.22 10.15 -3.27
C GLU A 37 0.90 9.74 -1.97
N ILE A 38 0.19 9.01 -1.11
CA ILE A 38 0.72 8.53 0.17
C ILE A 38 1.88 7.55 -0.05
N LEU A 39 1.85 6.71 -1.09
CA LEU A 39 2.98 5.86 -1.48
C LEU A 39 4.21 6.71 -1.86
N LEU A 40 4.03 7.78 -2.63
CA LEU A 40 5.12 8.66 -3.03
C LEU A 40 5.75 9.34 -1.82
N ASP A 41 4.93 9.88 -0.92
CA ASP A 41 5.38 10.51 0.32
C ASP A 41 6.12 9.49 1.20
N THR A 42 5.57 8.28 1.35
CA THR A 42 6.22 7.20 2.11
C THR A 42 7.58 6.81 1.50
N VAL A 43 7.71 6.83 0.17
CA VAL A 43 8.98 6.56 -0.53
C VAL A 43 9.99 7.69 -0.31
N ILE A 44 9.54 8.94 -0.25
CA ILE A 44 10.38 10.12 0.04
C ILE A 44 10.83 10.09 1.51
N ASP A 45 9.93 9.79 2.45
CA ASP A 45 10.21 9.72 3.88
C ASP A 45 11.06 8.51 4.25
N ALA A 46 10.95 7.40 3.51
CA ALA A 46 11.83 6.25 3.67
C ALA A 46 13.25 6.48 3.11
N LYS A 47 13.57 7.69 2.63
CA LYS A 47 14.88 8.09 2.11
C LYS A 47 15.92 8.40 3.19
N ASP A 48 15.72 7.98 4.44
CA ASP A 48 16.81 7.92 5.41
C ASP A 48 17.74 6.75 5.09
N GLY A 49 18.84 7.06 4.39
CA GLY A 49 19.94 6.12 4.13
C GLY A 49 20.43 6.00 2.68
N HIS A 50 20.28 7.03 1.83
CA HIS A 50 20.83 7.04 0.46
C HIS A 50 20.44 5.79 -0.39
N ASN A 51 19.19 5.32 -0.27
CA ASN A 51 18.77 4.10 -0.95
C ASN A 51 18.59 4.31 -2.47
N ARG A 52 19.45 3.65 -3.27
CA ARG A 52 19.39 3.61 -4.75
C ARG A 52 18.01 3.25 -5.30
N ILE A 53 17.21 2.48 -4.55
CA ILE A 53 15.87 2.04 -4.95
C ILE A 53 14.88 3.20 -4.94
N SER A 54 14.89 4.05 -3.91
CA SER A 54 14.04 5.25 -3.85
C SER A 54 14.35 6.17 -5.03
N ASP A 55 15.63 6.38 -5.34
CA ASP A 55 16.03 7.18 -6.50
C ASP A 55 15.57 6.58 -7.84
N GLN A 56 15.56 5.26 -7.99
CA GLN A 56 15.03 4.59 -9.19
C GLN A 56 13.52 4.75 -9.30
N LEU A 57 12.79 4.60 -8.20
CA LEU A 57 11.34 4.79 -8.15
C LEU A 57 10.95 6.23 -8.48
N LEU A 58 11.70 7.22 -7.98
CA LEU A 58 11.43 8.63 -8.21
C LEU A 58 11.82 9.10 -9.63
N LYS A 59 12.71 8.39 -10.33
CA LYS A 59 13.22 8.78 -11.66
C LYS A 59 12.65 7.97 -12.83
N ASP A 60 12.10 6.79 -12.61
CA ASP A 60 11.51 5.94 -13.66
C ASP A 60 10.06 5.59 -13.34
N GLU A 61 9.14 6.22 -14.08
CA GLU A 61 7.69 6.04 -13.95
C GLU A 61 7.25 4.59 -14.14
N ARG A 62 7.95 3.80 -14.97
CA ARG A 62 7.59 2.40 -15.21
C ARG A 62 7.89 1.55 -13.99
N ILE A 63 9.03 1.81 -13.34
CA ILE A 63 9.43 1.13 -12.10
C ILE A 63 8.46 1.53 -10.98
N PHE A 64 8.11 2.82 -10.90
CA PHE A 64 7.11 3.31 -9.96
C PHE A 64 5.76 2.61 -10.16
N THR A 65 5.25 2.56 -11.39
CA THR A 65 3.95 1.95 -11.71
C THR A 65 3.91 0.46 -11.35
N ALA A 66 4.97 -0.29 -11.65
CA ALA A 66 5.06 -1.70 -11.26
C ALA A 66 5.06 -1.88 -9.74
N MET A 67 5.79 -1.02 -9.02
CA MET A 67 5.84 -1.01 -7.57
C MET A 67 4.50 -0.62 -6.94
N GLN A 68 3.82 0.41 -7.48
CA GLN A 68 2.50 0.84 -7.05
C GLN A 68 1.48 -0.29 -7.21
N GLY A 69 1.50 -1.00 -8.34
CA GLY A 69 0.63 -2.16 -8.56
C GLY A 69 0.87 -3.28 -7.54
N LEU A 70 2.14 -3.62 -7.30
CA LEU A 70 2.51 -4.66 -6.33
C LEU A 70 2.10 -4.27 -4.90
N LEU A 71 2.51 -3.08 -4.44
CA LEU A 71 2.25 -2.62 -3.08
C LEU A 71 0.77 -2.37 -2.85
N GLY A 72 0.04 -1.80 -3.82
CA GLY A 72 -1.39 -1.54 -3.67
C GLY A 72 -2.18 -2.82 -3.44
N LYS A 73 -1.91 -3.86 -4.24
CA LYS A 73 -2.49 -5.19 -4.02
C LYS A 73 -2.14 -5.76 -2.65
N MET A 74 -0.86 -5.72 -2.26
CA MET A 74 -0.41 -6.27 -0.98
C MET A 74 -1.03 -5.55 0.23
N VAL A 75 -1.09 -4.22 0.19
CA VAL A 75 -1.64 -3.39 1.26
C VAL A 75 -3.15 -3.55 1.34
N TYR A 76 -3.85 -3.47 0.20
CA TYR A 76 -5.30 -3.69 0.14
C TYR A 76 -5.66 -5.07 0.69
N GLN A 77 -4.96 -6.13 0.28
CA GLN A 77 -5.17 -7.48 0.81
C GLN A 77 -4.90 -7.55 2.32
N ALA A 78 -3.82 -6.95 2.81
CA ALA A 78 -3.50 -6.96 4.23
C ALA A 78 -4.55 -6.24 5.10
N LEU A 79 -5.24 -5.24 4.54
CA LEU A 79 -6.23 -4.43 5.25
C LEU A 79 -7.66 -4.96 5.13
N THR A 80 -7.98 -5.65 4.03
CA THR A 80 -9.34 -6.15 3.75
C THR A 80 -9.51 -7.62 4.07
N GLN A 81 -8.44 -8.41 4.04
CA GLN A 81 -8.44 -9.75 4.61
C GLN A 81 -8.31 -9.59 6.13
N GLY A 82 -9.45 -9.49 6.80
CA GLY A 82 -9.50 -9.77 8.24
C GLY A 82 -8.79 -11.09 8.50
N LYS A 83 -8.09 -11.21 9.63
CA LYS A 83 -7.57 -12.51 10.10
C LYS A 83 -8.64 -13.58 9.83
N PRO A 84 -8.29 -14.78 9.31
CA PRO A 84 -9.28 -15.83 9.04
C PRO A 84 -10.12 -16.08 10.31
N GLY A 85 -11.35 -15.53 10.34
CA GLY A 85 -12.16 -15.44 11.55
C GLY A 85 -13.46 -14.61 11.43
N ASP A 86 -13.49 -13.54 10.63
CA ASP A 86 -14.64 -12.61 10.63
C ASP A 86 -15.72 -12.89 9.56
N ALA A 87 -15.57 -13.94 8.76
CA ALA A 87 -16.55 -14.30 7.72
C ALA A 87 -17.89 -14.85 8.26
N ASN A 88 -18.03 -15.06 9.58
CA ASN A 88 -19.17 -15.75 10.19
C ASN A 88 -20.24 -14.85 10.85
N MET A 89 -20.20 -13.52 10.70
CA MET A 89 -21.20 -12.62 11.33
C MET A 89 -22.18 -11.93 10.37
N ARG A 90 -22.24 -12.31 9.09
CA ARG A 90 -23.16 -11.68 8.11
C ARG A 90 -24.22 -12.61 7.52
N ALA A 91 -24.34 -13.84 8.03
CA ALA A 91 -25.34 -14.82 7.57
C ALA A 91 -26.46 -15.08 8.60
N GLY A 92 -26.70 -14.16 9.51
CA GLY A 92 -27.82 -14.22 10.44
C GLY A 92 -28.46 -12.85 10.60
N LEU A 93 -29.50 -12.60 9.80
CA LEU A 93 -30.75 -11.87 10.09
C LEU A 93 -31.48 -11.63 8.76
#